data_AF-A0A1I8IYC0-F1
#
_entry.id   AF-A0A1I8IYC0-F1
#
_cell.length_a   1.000
_cell.length_b   1.000
_cell.length_c   1.000
_cell.angle_alpha   90.00
_cell.angle_beta   90.00
_cell.angle_gamma   90.00
#
_symmetry.space_group_name_H-M   'P 1'
#
loop_
_entity.id
_entity.type
_entity.pdbx_description
1 polymer ?
#
loop_
_entity_poly.entity_id
_entity_poly.type
_entity_poly.pdbx_seq_one_letter_code
_entity_poly.pdbx_strand_id
1 'polypeptide(L)'
;VYMLRKYSNSKISSAGHRFYVCSLSSKTIVYKGQFNTKQLWQYYKDLQSPDFSTHVAIVHSRFSTNTFPSWERAHPHRMLAHNGEINTLRGNVNYMRSREGVMTSEYYGEKLPNLYPVIEPEMSDSGALDNVLEFLYNAGGRSIPEAVCNLIPEAWQNDSMMDADKKAYYRWSAYSLEPWDGPALVTFSDGRYTGAVLDRNGLRPARYYVTEDDVMYMSSEVGVADVPDESVLRKGRLKPGGMLLVDTKRQRVVEDVDLKHELAGLRPIDQWISEQSLYNDDRRLPLFGFTNETTLMLLIPMISNEKEALGSMGNDAPLACLSSYNPLLFEYFKQLFAQVTNPPIDPFRESVVMTLECPIGPEANILEPSAKQCRRLWLRHPILSLHDMEVLRSMNYRGMRTKELDMCYPQTKDLNALEARLNQLCEEAEKAIVRENYSFVLLSDRKAGQDFIPVPSLAAIGAVHQYLVEKKLRLQCGLLLESAEPREVHHLCTVLGFGADAVCPYLV
;
A
#
# COMPACT_ATOMS: atom_id res chain seq x y z
N VAL A 1 19.72 6.91 -30.99
CA VAL A 1 18.92 8.16 -31.06
C VAL A 1 18.35 8.54 -29.69
N TYR A 2 17.63 7.65 -28.99
CA TYR A 2 17.10 7.92 -27.64
C TYR A 2 18.13 8.48 -26.65
N MET A 3 19.26 7.80 -26.45
CA MET A 3 20.32 8.29 -25.55
C MET A 3 20.82 9.67 -25.93
N LEU A 4 21.07 9.93 -27.22
CA LEU A 4 21.51 11.25 -27.69
C LEU A 4 20.50 12.33 -27.31
N ARG A 5 19.22 12.09 -27.56
CA ARG A 5 18.14 13.03 -27.19
C ARG A 5 18.11 13.27 -25.68
N LYS A 6 18.14 12.19 -24.89
CA LYS A 6 18.06 12.26 -23.42
C LYS A 6 19.27 12.97 -22.82
N TYR A 7 20.46 12.61 -23.26
CA TYR A 7 21.72 13.23 -22.86
C TYR A 7 21.77 14.72 -23.22
N SER A 8 21.41 15.08 -24.46
CA SER A 8 21.39 16.49 -24.89
C SER A 8 20.38 17.32 -24.10
N ASN A 9 19.16 16.82 -23.90
CA ASN A 9 18.17 17.50 -23.05
C ASN A 9 18.69 17.74 -21.64
N SER A 10 19.25 16.71 -21.00
CA SER A 10 19.80 16.79 -19.65
C SER A 10 20.97 17.80 -19.58
N LYS A 11 22.00 17.64 -20.40
CA LYS A 11 23.21 18.47 -20.35
C LYS A 11 22.99 19.93 -20.71
N ILE A 12 22.21 20.21 -21.76
CA ILE A 12 21.96 21.58 -22.21
C ILE A 12 21.06 22.31 -21.20
N SER A 13 20.05 21.63 -20.64
CA SER A 13 19.19 22.23 -19.62
C SER A 13 19.94 22.48 -18.31
N SER A 14 20.83 21.57 -17.89
CA SER A 14 21.69 21.78 -16.70
C SER A 14 22.67 22.94 -16.87
N ALA A 15 23.02 23.33 -18.10
CA ALA A 15 23.81 24.52 -18.38
C ALA A 15 22.99 25.83 -18.32
N GLY A 16 21.70 25.77 -17.98
CA GLY A 16 20.80 26.93 -17.85
C GLY A 16 20.16 27.38 -19.17
N HIS A 17 20.27 26.59 -20.24
CA HIS A 17 19.67 26.92 -21.53
C HIS A 17 18.28 26.30 -21.68
N ARG A 18 17.32 27.09 -22.17
CA ARG A 18 15.99 26.59 -22.54
C ARG A 18 16.12 25.74 -23.82
N PHE A 19 16.03 24.42 -23.67
CA PHE A 19 16.19 23.46 -24.76
C PHE A 19 15.23 22.29 -24.60
N TYR A 20 14.51 21.94 -25.66
CA TYR A 20 13.57 20.82 -25.64
C TYR A 20 13.42 20.18 -27.02
N VAL A 21 13.67 18.87 -27.09
CA VAL A 21 13.41 18.08 -28.29
C VAL A 21 12.03 17.42 -28.20
N CYS A 22 11.09 17.87 -29.04
CA CYS A 22 9.72 17.33 -29.14
C CYS A 22 9.71 15.85 -29.55
N SER A 23 10.44 15.53 -30.61
CA SER A 23 10.62 14.19 -31.12
C SER A 23 11.97 14.11 -31.83
N LEU A 24 12.66 12.97 -31.69
CA LEU A 24 13.84 12.64 -32.49
C LEU A 24 13.80 11.14 -32.78
N SER A 25 13.19 10.80 -33.90
CA SER A 25 12.87 9.43 -34.30
C SER A 25 12.78 9.37 -35.82
N SER A 26 13.09 8.21 -36.40
CA SER A 26 12.86 7.93 -37.82
C SER A 26 11.46 7.36 -38.09
N LYS A 27 10.66 7.14 -37.04
CA LYS A 27 9.34 6.51 -37.11
C LYS A 27 8.20 7.45 -36.75
N THR A 28 8.47 8.43 -35.89
CA THR A 28 7.45 9.31 -35.31
C THR A 28 7.94 10.76 -35.30
N ILE A 29 7.01 11.68 -35.50
CA ILE A 29 7.27 13.13 -35.46
C ILE A 29 6.14 13.82 -34.71
N VAL A 30 6.48 14.83 -33.89
CA VAL A 30 5.53 15.56 -33.06
C VAL A 30 5.52 17.04 -33.45
N TYR A 31 4.38 17.48 -33.99
CA TYR A 31 4.06 18.90 -34.23
C TYR A 31 3.18 19.41 -33.08
N LYS A 32 3.73 20.31 -32.25
CA LYS A 32 3.01 20.87 -31.09
C LYS A 32 3.37 22.34 -30.86
N GLY A 33 2.55 23.05 -30.09
CA GLY A 33 2.80 24.45 -29.78
C GLY A 33 1.72 25.09 -28.92
N GLN A 34 1.84 26.41 -28.74
CA GLN A 34 0.94 27.23 -27.94
C GLN A 34 -0.08 27.95 -28.81
N PHE A 35 -1.03 27.21 -29.35
CA PHE A 35 -2.07 27.77 -30.20
C PHE A 35 -3.35 26.96 -30.06
N ASN A 36 -4.48 27.53 -30.51
CA ASN A 36 -5.72 26.78 -30.55
C ASN A 36 -5.67 25.68 -31.63
N THR A 37 -6.56 24.70 -31.55
CA THR A 37 -6.54 23.54 -32.46
C THR A 37 -6.68 23.92 -33.94
N LYS A 38 -7.40 25.00 -34.27
CA LYS A 38 -7.56 25.50 -35.65
C LYS A 38 -6.29 26.13 -36.21
N GLN A 39 -5.49 26.75 -35.36
CA GLN A 39 -4.24 27.41 -35.73
C GLN A 39 -3.11 26.44 -36.04
N LEU A 40 -3.18 25.17 -35.60
CA LEU A 40 -2.16 24.14 -35.86
C LEU A 40 -1.82 24.05 -37.36
N TRP A 41 -2.86 23.97 -38.20
CA TRP A 41 -2.74 23.87 -39.65
C TRP A 41 -2.16 25.13 -40.27
N GLN A 42 -2.47 26.32 -39.72
CA GLN A 42 -1.97 27.59 -40.24
C GLN A 42 -0.49 27.80 -39.88
N TYR A 43 -0.08 27.33 -38.70
CA TYR A 43 1.27 27.50 -38.19
C TYR A 43 2.26 26.52 -38.85
N TYR A 44 1.90 25.23 -38.90
CA TYR A 44 2.74 24.19 -39.52
C TYR A 44 2.22 23.84 -40.91
N LYS A 45 2.75 24.53 -41.92
CA LYS A 45 2.38 24.33 -43.34
C LYS A 45 2.69 22.92 -43.84
N ASP A 46 3.67 22.24 -43.25
CA ASP A 46 4.01 20.85 -43.55
C ASP A 46 2.79 19.92 -43.45
N LEU A 47 1.90 20.17 -42.47
CA LEU A 47 0.70 19.35 -42.25
C LEU A 47 -0.33 19.52 -43.39
N GLN A 48 -0.27 20.60 -44.16
CA GLN A 48 -1.13 20.81 -45.33
C GLN A 48 -0.52 20.23 -46.61
N SER A 49 0.72 19.75 -46.56
CA SER A 49 1.38 19.18 -47.73
C SER A 49 0.72 17.84 -48.11
N PRO A 50 0.41 17.61 -49.40
CA PRO A 50 -0.10 16.31 -49.84
C PRO A 50 0.92 15.17 -49.66
N ASP A 51 2.20 15.50 -49.55
CA ASP A 51 3.27 14.53 -49.27
C ASP A 51 3.28 14.09 -47.80
N PHE A 52 2.56 14.78 -46.92
CA PHE A 52 2.48 14.47 -45.49
C PHE A 52 1.42 13.38 -45.25
N SER A 53 1.87 12.12 -45.32
CA SER A 53 1.02 10.94 -45.09
C SER A 53 1.43 10.18 -43.82
N THR A 54 0.44 9.58 -43.15
CA THR A 54 0.66 8.75 -41.96
C THR A 54 -0.43 7.71 -41.82
N HIS A 55 -0.09 6.57 -41.22
CA HIS A 55 -1.02 5.51 -40.82
C HIS A 55 -1.45 5.62 -39.34
N VAL A 56 -0.83 6.51 -38.56
CA VAL A 56 -1.19 6.78 -37.15
C VAL A 56 -1.18 8.28 -36.89
N ALA A 57 -2.22 8.79 -36.25
CA ALA A 57 -2.29 10.17 -35.77
C ALA A 57 -2.80 10.22 -34.32
N ILE A 58 -2.08 10.94 -33.45
CA ILE A 58 -2.50 11.24 -32.08
C ILE A 58 -2.61 12.75 -31.96
N VAL A 59 -3.80 13.23 -31.59
CA VAL A 59 -4.09 14.65 -31.42
C VAL A 59 -4.49 14.89 -29.97
N HIS A 60 -4.04 16.01 -29.40
CA HIS A 60 -4.37 16.38 -28.03
C HIS A 60 -4.56 17.88 -27.88
N SER A 61 -5.61 18.28 -27.17
CA SER A 61 -5.84 19.66 -26.72
C SER A 61 -5.76 19.71 -25.20
N ARG A 62 -4.91 20.59 -24.65
CA ARG A 62 -4.65 20.67 -23.21
C ARG A 62 -5.39 21.87 -22.60
N PHE A 63 -6.10 21.64 -21.51
CA PHE A 63 -6.58 22.69 -20.62
C PHE A 63 -5.60 22.86 -19.45
N SER A 64 -5.07 24.08 -19.25
CA SER A 64 -4.07 24.37 -18.22
C SER A 64 -4.71 25.17 -17.09
N THR A 65 -4.43 24.79 -15.84
CA THR A 65 -4.76 25.62 -14.65
C THR A 65 -3.76 26.76 -14.42
N ASN A 66 -2.62 26.75 -15.14
CA ASN A 66 -1.62 27.83 -15.11
C ASN A 66 -1.88 28.87 -16.21
N THR A 67 -1.70 30.14 -15.86
CA THR A 67 -1.81 31.31 -16.74
C THR A 67 -0.58 31.56 -17.61
N PHE A 68 0.59 31.02 -17.24
CA PHE A 68 1.82 31.12 -18.03
C PHE A 68 1.96 29.94 -19.00
N PRO A 69 1.99 30.20 -20.32
CA PRO A 69 2.05 29.12 -21.29
C PRO A 69 3.49 28.60 -21.44
N SER A 70 3.67 27.27 -21.50
CA SER A 70 4.95 26.59 -21.78
C SER A 70 4.82 25.69 -23.02
N TRP A 71 5.76 25.84 -23.97
CA TRP A 71 5.75 25.11 -25.26
C TRP A 71 6.08 23.63 -25.04
N GLU A 72 7.00 23.36 -24.11
CA GLU A 72 7.49 22.01 -23.80
C GLU A 72 6.39 21.13 -23.21
N ARG A 73 5.46 21.75 -22.47
CA ARG A 73 4.29 21.12 -21.81
C ARG A 73 3.10 20.88 -22.74
N ALA A 74 3.15 21.34 -24.00
CA ALA A 74 2.14 20.94 -24.98
C ALA A 74 2.25 19.44 -25.26
N HIS A 75 1.12 18.82 -25.57
CA HIS A 75 1.03 17.42 -26.00
C HIS A 75 0.89 17.35 -27.53
N PRO A 76 1.11 16.18 -28.15
CA PRO A 76 1.61 14.93 -27.57
C PRO A 76 3.03 15.04 -27.00
N HIS A 77 3.36 14.15 -26.07
CA HIS A 77 4.74 13.87 -25.70
C HIS A 77 5.34 12.86 -26.69
N ARG A 78 6.47 12.22 -26.35
CA ARG A 78 7.25 11.44 -27.32
C ARG A 78 6.59 10.10 -27.63
N MET A 79 6.03 9.47 -26.62
CA MET A 79 5.37 8.16 -26.69
C MET A 79 3.89 8.24 -26.36
N LEU A 80 3.44 9.25 -25.60
CA LEU A 80 2.06 9.35 -25.13
C LEU A 80 1.40 10.72 -25.26
N ALA A 81 0.07 10.73 -25.21
CA ALA A 81 -0.74 11.87 -24.81
C ALA A 81 -1.69 11.45 -23.69
N HIS A 82 -1.87 12.33 -22.70
CA HIS A 82 -2.61 12.03 -21.49
C HIS A 82 -3.70 13.08 -21.25
N ASN A 83 -4.95 12.61 -21.15
CA ASN A 83 -6.09 13.37 -20.67
C ASN A 83 -6.39 12.94 -19.23
N GLY A 84 -6.05 13.77 -18.26
CA GLY A 84 -6.12 13.36 -16.86
C GLY A 84 -5.17 14.11 -15.94
N GLU A 85 -5.01 13.55 -14.75
CA GLU A 85 -4.05 14.01 -13.74
C GLU A 85 -3.50 12.82 -12.94
N ILE A 86 -2.18 12.71 -12.81
CA ILE A 86 -1.54 11.68 -11.98
C ILE A 86 -1.42 12.17 -10.53
N ASN A 87 -2.21 11.62 -9.61
CA ASN A 87 -2.27 12.07 -8.21
C ASN A 87 -1.16 11.48 -7.32
N THR A 88 -0.49 10.41 -7.78
CA THR A 88 0.62 9.74 -7.09
C THR A 88 1.99 10.28 -7.48
N LEU A 89 2.06 11.35 -8.29
CA LEU A 89 3.26 11.83 -8.96
C LEU A 89 4.49 11.99 -8.05
N ARG A 90 4.34 12.62 -6.87
CA ARG A 90 5.47 12.88 -5.97
C ARG A 90 6.13 11.58 -5.50
N GLY A 91 5.33 10.57 -5.17
CA GLY A 91 5.82 9.24 -4.80
C GLY A 91 6.55 8.59 -5.97
N ASN A 92 5.91 8.57 -7.14
CA ASN A 92 6.45 7.91 -8.33
C ASN A 92 7.78 8.53 -8.81
N VAL A 93 7.88 9.87 -8.77
CA VAL A 93 9.12 10.58 -9.12
C VAL A 93 10.25 10.22 -8.15
N ASN A 94 9.95 10.20 -6.84
CA ASN A 94 10.94 9.86 -5.83
C ASN A 94 11.42 8.41 -5.97
N TYR A 95 10.49 7.46 -6.13
CA TYR A 95 10.84 6.06 -6.30
C TYR A 95 11.62 5.81 -7.59
N MET A 96 11.25 6.45 -8.70
CA MET A 96 12.02 6.33 -9.95
C MET A 96 13.45 6.88 -9.79
N ARG A 97 13.62 8.01 -9.09
CA ARG A 97 14.95 8.53 -8.77
C ARG A 97 15.75 7.56 -7.90
N SER A 98 15.14 6.95 -6.87
CA SER A 98 15.80 5.95 -6.04
C SER A 98 16.23 4.71 -6.84
N ARG A 99 15.42 4.31 -7.84
CA ARG A 99 15.74 3.16 -8.71
C ARG A 99 16.98 3.39 -9.58
N GLU A 100 17.37 4.63 -9.87
CA GLU A 100 18.58 4.93 -10.65
C GLU A 100 19.85 4.32 -10.04
N GLY A 101 19.86 4.04 -8.72
CA GLY A 101 20.98 3.39 -8.04
C GLY A 101 21.07 1.87 -8.19
N VAL A 102 20.03 1.20 -8.66
CA VAL A 102 19.97 -0.29 -8.73
C VAL A 102 19.75 -0.83 -10.15
N MET A 103 19.39 0.04 -11.10
CA MET A 103 19.13 -0.37 -12.47
C MET A 103 20.41 -0.71 -13.23
N THR A 104 20.36 -1.80 -14.00
CA THR A 104 21.40 -2.20 -14.96
C THR A 104 20.75 -2.47 -16.32
N SER A 105 21.54 -2.39 -17.39
CA SER A 105 21.07 -2.65 -18.75
C SER A 105 22.19 -3.29 -19.55
N GLU A 106 21.95 -4.46 -20.14
CA GLU A 106 22.93 -5.15 -20.98
C GLU A 106 23.28 -4.31 -22.23
N TYR A 107 22.29 -3.63 -22.82
CA TYR A 107 22.48 -2.85 -24.02
C TYR A 107 23.24 -1.53 -23.76
N TYR A 108 22.93 -0.84 -22.66
CA TYR A 108 23.57 0.44 -22.35
C TYR A 108 24.85 0.31 -21.51
N GLY A 109 25.01 -0.77 -20.75
CA GLY A 109 26.17 -1.03 -19.90
C GLY A 109 26.56 0.18 -19.04
N GLU A 110 27.85 0.53 -19.05
CA GLU A 110 28.40 1.70 -18.34
C GLU A 110 27.86 3.05 -18.81
N LYS A 111 27.16 3.10 -19.96
CA LYS A 111 26.56 4.33 -20.50
C LYS A 111 25.15 4.57 -19.97
N LEU A 112 24.56 3.64 -19.21
CA LEU A 112 23.22 3.81 -18.62
C LEU A 112 23.07 5.10 -17.79
N PRO A 113 24.07 5.53 -16.97
CA PRO A 113 23.97 6.80 -16.24
C PRO A 113 23.80 8.04 -17.11
N ASN A 114 24.13 7.99 -18.40
CA ASN A 114 23.87 9.10 -19.33
C ASN A 114 22.38 9.31 -19.63
N LEU A 115 21.53 8.35 -19.26
CA LEU A 115 20.07 8.47 -19.35
C LEU A 115 19.45 9.12 -18.10
N TYR A 116 20.25 9.42 -17.08
CA TYR A 116 19.77 10.01 -15.82
C TYR A 116 19.82 11.55 -15.82
N PRO A 117 18.91 12.20 -15.09
CA PRO A 117 17.75 11.60 -14.41
C PRO A 117 16.71 11.09 -15.42
N VAL A 118 16.10 9.92 -15.14
CA VAL A 118 15.08 9.31 -16.01
C VAL A 118 13.93 10.28 -16.21
N ILE A 119 13.47 10.90 -15.13
CA ILE A 119 12.47 11.97 -15.18
C ILE A 119 13.22 13.31 -15.26
N GLU A 120 13.02 14.02 -16.38
CA GLU A 120 13.55 15.38 -16.56
C GLU A 120 13.00 16.33 -15.46
N PRO A 121 13.81 17.27 -14.93
CA PRO A 121 13.33 18.27 -13.97
C PRO A 121 12.17 19.12 -14.53
N GLU A 122 11.29 19.61 -13.64
CA GLU A 122 10.21 20.58 -13.95
C GLU A 122 9.14 20.12 -14.97
N MET A 123 9.10 18.81 -15.24
CA MET A 123 8.10 18.20 -16.11
C MET A 123 6.69 18.24 -15.49
N SER A 124 5.67 18.28 -16.35
CA SER A 124 4.30 17.98 -15.93
C SER A 124 4.19 16.51 -15.51
N ASP A 125 3.11 16.18 -14.82
CA ASP A 125 2.73 14.80 -14.49
C ASP A 125 2.78 13.86 -15.72
N SER A 126 2.20 14.32 -16.83
CA SER A 126 2.12 13.62 -18.12
C SER A 126 3.49 13.48 -18.77
N GLY A 127 4.34 14.51 -18.63
CA GLY A 127 5.70 14.49 -19.14
C GLY A 127 6.61 13.58 -18.34
N ALA A 128 6.41 13.49 -17.03
CA ALA A 128 7.09 12.53 -16.18
C ALA A 128 6.68 11.09 -16.52
N LEU A 129 5.38 10.83 -16.72
CA LEU A 129 4.88 9.54 -17.18
C LEU A 129 5.48 9.14 -18.55
N ASP A 130 5.54 10.07 -19.50
CA ASP A 130 6.15 9.85 -20.83
C ASP A 130 7.63 9.46 -20.72
N ASN A 131 8.37 10.12 -19.82
CA ASN A 131 9.79 9.84 -19.60
C ASN A 131 10.02 8.41 -19.09
N VAL A 132 9.20 7.96 -18.14
CA VAL A 132 9.30 6.60 -17.61
C VAL A 132 8.85 5.58 -18.65
N LEU A 133 7.77 5.83 -19.38
CA LEU A 133 7.31 4.96 -20.47
C LEU A 133 8.39 4.79 -21.55
N GLU A 134 8.97 5.89 -22.00
CA GLU A 134 10.04 5.88 -23.01
C GLU A 134 11.30 5.17 -22.51
N PHE A 135 11.62 5.29 -21.21
CA PHE A 135 12.75 4.60 -20.57
C PHE A 135 12.51 3.08 -20.47
N LEU A 136 11.32 2.65 -20.02
CA LEU A 136 10.96 1.22 -19.97
C LEU A 136 10.98 0.57 -21.36
N TYR A 137 10.54 1.30 -22.38
CA TYR A 137 10.60 0.83 -23.77
C TYR A 137 12.03 0.75 -24.30
N ASN A 138 12.81 1.83 -24.23
CA ASN A 138 14.13 1.89 -24.87
C ASN A 138 15.26 1.24 -24.05
N ALA A 139 15.21 1.31 -22.72
CA ALA A 139 16.25 0.79 -21.82
C ALA A 139 15.84 -0.46 -21.07
N GLY A 140 14.54 -0.60 -20.77
CA GLY A 140 13.98 -1.82 -20.19
C GLY A 140 13.70 -2.93 -21.22
N GLY A 141 13.74 -2.62 -22.53
CA GLY A 141 13.47 -3.59 -23.60
C GLY A 141 12.02 -4.12 -23.59
N ARG A 142 11.10 -3.42 -22.92
CA ARG A 142 9.69 -3.82 -22.83
C ARG A 142 8.96 -3.40 -24.09
N SER A 143 7.97 -4.19 -24.50
CA SER A 143 7.02 -3.74 -25.52
C SER A 143 6.22 -2.53 -24.99
N ILE A 144 5.75 -1.64 -25.85
CA ILE A 144 4.93 -0.51 -25.39
C ILE A 144 3.66 -0.94 -24.63
N PRO A 145 2.89 -1.99 -25.03
CA PRO A 145 1.76 -2.42 -24.20
C PRO A 145 2.19 -2.97 -22.84
N GLU A 146 3.30 -3.72 -22.75
CA GLU A 146 3.83 -4.21 -21.48
C GLU A 146 4.19 -3.04 -20.54
N ALA A 147 4.94 -2.07 -21.04
CA ALA A 147 5.37 -0.90 -20.26
C ALA A 147 4.17 -0.07 -19.78
N VAL A 148 3.14 0.09 -20.62
CA VAL A 148 1.88 0.75 -20.23
C VAL A 148 1.14 -0.06 -19.17
N CYS A 149 1.04 -1.39 -19.29
CA CYS A 149 0.42 -2.24 -18.27
C CYS A 149 1.17 -2.21 -16.93
N ASN A 150 2.49 -2.00 -16.92
CA ASN A 150 3.25 -1.86 -15.68
C ASN A 150 3.03 -0.50 -15.01
N LEU A 151 2.91 0.57 -15.81
CA LEU A 151 2.69 1.92 -15.30
C LEU A 151 1.25 2.12 -14.83
N ILE A 152 0.27 1.62 -15.60
CA ILE A 152 -1.16 1.78 -15.36
C ILE A 152 -1.80 0.38 -15.29
N PRO A 153 -1.56 -0.37 -14.19
CA PRO A 153 -2.11 -1.71 -14.04
C PRO A 153 -3.62 -1.65 -13.74
N GLU A 154 -4.31 -2.72 -14.14
CA GLU A 154 -5.71 -2.96 -13.78
C GLU A 154 -5.89 -3.11 -12.27
N ALA A 155 -7.13 -2.96 -11.78
CA ALA A 155 -7.46 -3.42 -10.45
C ALA A 155 -7.45 -4.96 -10.42
N TRP A 156 -6.48 -5.56 -9.73
CA TRP A 156 -6.24 -7.01 -9.76
C TRP A 156 -6.31 -7.68 -8.39
N GLN A 157 -6.07 -6.95 -7.29
CA GLN A 157 -5.96 -7.55 -5.95
C GLN A 157 -7.25 -8.27 -5.53
N ASN A 158 -8.38 -7.59 -5.68
CA ASN A 158 -9.69 -8.05 -5.21
C ASN A 158 -10.54 -8.70 -6.29
N ASP A 159 -10.02 -8.86 -7.51
CA ASP A 159 -10.73 -9.57 -8.57
C ASP A 159 -10.57 -11.09 -8.38
N SER A 160 -11.67 -11.75 -8.01
CA SER A 160 -11.76 -13.20 -7.83
C SER A 160 -12.01 -13.96 -9.14
N MET A 161 -12.44 -13.25 -10.20
CA MET A 161 -12.71 -13.81 -11.53
C MET A 161 -11.52 -13.66 -12.47
N MET A 162 -10.47 -12.93 -12.06
CA MET A 162 -9.25 -12.76 -12.83
C MET A 162 -8.50 -14.10 -12.95
N ASP A 163 -8.05 -14.38 -14.16
CA ASP A 163 -7.18 -15.51 -14.46
C ASP A 163 -5.91 -15.51 -13.58
N ALA A 164 -5.46 -16.69 -13.17
CA ALA A 164 -4.37 -16.86 -12.21
C ALA A 164 -3.04 -16.30 -12.75
N ASP A 165 -2.71 -16.60 -14.01
CA ASP A 165 -1.46 -16.15 -14.64
C ASP A 165 -1.46 -14.62 -14.79
N LYS A 166 -2.62 -14.05 -15.19
CA LYS A 166 -2.81 -12.60 -15.23
C LYS A 166 -2.65 -11.95 -13.86
N LYS A 167 -3.21 -12.57 -12.81
CA LYS A 167 -3.09 -12.07 -11.42
C LYS A 167 -1.65 -12.14 -10.92
N ALA A 168 -0.93 -13.22 -11.24
CA ALA A 168 0.48 -13.39 -10.95
C ALA A 168 1.34 -12.32 -11.65
N TYR A 169 1.08 -12.05 -12.93
CA TYR A 169 1.75 -11.00 -13.69
C TYR A 169 1.62 -9.63 -13.02
N TYR A 170 0.40 -9.22 -12.64
CA TYR A 170 0.21 -7.94 -11.97
C TYR A 170 0.82 -7.90 -10.57
N ARG A 171 0.80 -9.02 -9.85
CA ARG A 171 1.50 -9.16 -8.57
C ARG A 171 3.00 -8.96 -8.72
N TRP A 172 3.62 -9.59 -9.71
CA TRP A 172 5.02 -9.37 -10.04
C TRP A 172 5.31 -7.92 -10.42
N SER A 173 4.46 -7.33 -11.28
CA SER A 173 4.59 -5.93 -11.67
C SER A 173 4.59 -4.99 -10.47
N ALA A 174 3.77 -5.28 -9.45
CA ALA A 174 3.68 -4.49 -8.22
C ALA A 174 4.95 -4.55 -7.35
N TYR A 175 5.76 -5.61 -7.42
CA TYR A 175 7.10 -5.62 -6.81
C TYR A 175 8.09 -4.73 -7.56
N SER A 176 7.91 -4.58 -8.88
CA SER A 176 8.84 -3.83 -9.73
C SER A 176 8.56 -2.32 -9.73
N LEU A 177 7.30 -1.93 -9.89
CA LEU A 177 6.89 -0.56 -10.15
C LEU A 177 5.56 -0.23 -9.48
N GLU A 178 5.52 0.89 -8.75
CA GLU A 178 4.29 1.43 -8.21
C GLU A 178 3.36 1.97 -9.32
N PRO A 179 2.03 1.83 -9.17
CA PRO A 179 1.08 2.37 -10.14
C PRO A 179 1.16 3.89 -10.27
N TRP A 180 1.15 4.38 -11.51
CA TRP A 180 0.97 5.80 -11.82
C TRP A 180 -0.52 6.12 -11.85
N ASP A 181 -1.08 6.25 -10.64
CA ASP A 181 -2.53 6.36 -10.41
C ASP A 181 -3.05 7.81 -10.56
N GLY A 182 -4.35 7.92 -10.79
CA GLY A 182 -5.10 9.15 -11.05
C GLY A 182 -6.06 9.02 -12.23
N PRO A 183 -7.03 9.94 -12.40
CA PRO A 183 -7.93 9.91 -13.55
C PRO A 183 -7.13 10.03 -14.84
N ALA A 184 -7.16 9.02 -15.71
CA ALA A 184 -6.29 8.99 -16.88
C ALA A 184 -6.94 8.29 -18.08
N LEU A 185 -6.95 8.98 -19.22
CA LEU A 185 -6.98 8.39 -20.55
C LEU A 185 -5.62 8.64 -21.19
N VAL A 186 -4.83 7.58 -21.37
CA VAL A 186 -3.51 7.67 -21.99
C VAL A 186 -3.57 7.02 -23.36
N THR A 187 -3.31 7.82 -24.40
CA THR A 187 -3.02 7.31 -25.74
C THR A 187 -1.53 7.21 -25.94
N PHE A 188 -1.07 6.20 -26.66
CA PHE A 188 0.35 5.93 -26.82
C PHE A 188 0.66 5.33 -28.18
N SER A 189 1.88 5.56 -28.67
CA SER A 189 2.40 4.89 -29.86
C SER A 189 3.93 4.82 -29.90
N ASP A 190 4.46 3.72 -30.44
CA ASP A 190 5.87 3.56 -30.80
C ASP A 190 6.12 3.63 -32.33
N GLY A 191 5.10 4.03 -33.09
CA GLY A 191 5.08 4.03 -34.56
C GLY A 191 4.61 2.72 -35.20
N ARG A 192 4.61 1.60 -34.47
CA ARG A 192 3.98 0.34 -34.90
C ARG A 192 2.68 0.11 -34.16
N TYR A 193 2.74 0.09 -32.85
CA TYR A 193 1.58 -0.03 -31.99
C TYR A 193 1.01 1.35 -31.75
N THR A 194 -0.31 1.46 -31.80
CA THR A 194 -1.04 2.64 -31.31
C THR A 194 -2.19 2.16 -30.45
N GLY A 195 -2.44 2.83 -29.33
CA GLY A 195 -3.43 2.36 -28.39
C GLY A 195 -3.88 3.40 -27.40
N ALA A 196 -4.82 3.00 -26.57
CA ALA A 196 -5.34 3.77 -25.47
C ALA A 196 -5.56 2.86 -24.26
N VAL A 197 -5.30 3.38 -23.06
CA VAL A 197 -5.63 2.73 -21.80
C VAL A 197 -6.33 3.73 -20.88
N LEU A 198 -7.25 3.22 -20.07
CA LEU A 198 -7.84 3.96 -18.97
C LEU A 198 -7.17 3.61 -17.65
N ASP A 199 -7.25 4.54 -16.70
CA ASP A 199 -6.94 4.23 -15.30
C ASP A 199 -7.78 3.07 -14.77
N ARG A 200 -7.34 2.50 -13.65
CA ARG A 200 -7.98 1.34 -13.01
C ARG A 200 -9.47 1.53 -12.68
N ASN A 201 -9.91 2.78 -12.50
CA ASN A 201 -11.29 3.13 -12.16
C ASN A 201 -12.08 3.61 -13.39
N GLY A 202 -11.41 3.87 -14.52
CA GLY A 202 -12.03 4.35 -15.75
C GLY A 202 -12.65 5.74 -15.60
N LEU A 203 -11.95 6.67 -14.96
CA LEU A 203 -12.46 8.00 -14.61
C LEU A 203 -12.54 8.96 -15.80
N ARG A 204 -12.01 8.58 -16.96
CA ARG A 204 -12.07 9.35 -18.21
C ARG A 204 -12.83 8.59 -19.30
N PRO A 205 -13.66 9.28 -20.11
CA PRO A 205 -14.36 8.64 -21.22
C PRO A 205 -13.39 8.35 -22.37
N ALA A 206 -13.52 7.18 -23.00
CA ALA A 206 -12.86 6.85 -24.26
C ALA A 206 -13.78 5.99 -25.12
N ARG A 207 -14.05 6.46 -26.33
CA ARG A 207 -14.94 5.80 -27.30
C ARG A 207 -14.21 5.65 -28.62
N TYR A 208 -14.53 4.58 -29.33
CA TYR A 208 -13.96 4.33 -30.64
C TYR A 208 -15.00 3.79 -31.62
N TYR A 209 -14.71 3.96 -32.90
CA TYR A 209 -15.41 3.29 -33.98
C TYR A 209 -14.45 2.89 -35.08
N VAL A 210 -14.78 1.80 -35.75
CA VAL A 210 -14.02 1.22 -36.87
C VAL A 210 -14.88 1.32 -38.12
N THR A 211 -14.31 1.85 -39.20
CA THR A 211 -15.01 2.04 -40.47
C THR A 211 -14.72 0.92 -41.47
N GLU A 212 -15.51 0.84 -42.53
CA GLU A 212 -15.31 -0.08 -43.66
C GLU A 212 -13.97 0.13 -44.38
N ASP A 213 -13.44 1.35 -44.36
CA ASP A 213 -12.14 1.72 -44.93
C ASP A 213 -10.94 1.35 -44.03
N ASP A 214 -11.15 0.49 -43.03
CA ASP A 214 -10.13 0.03 -42.07
C ASP A 214 -9.47 1.17 -41.25
N VAL A 215 -10.24 2.21 -40.95
CA VAL A 215 -9.80 3.34 -40.11
C VAL A 215 -10.45 3.23 -38.73
N MET A 216 -9.63 3.30 -37.69
CA MET A 216 -10.10 3.39 -36.30
C MET A 216 -9.99 4.83 -35.81
N TYR A 217 -11.13 5.39 -35.40
CA TYR A 217 -11.20 6.67 -34.71
C TYR A 217 -11.43 6.43 -33.22
N MET A 218 -10.60 7.03 -32.37
CA MET A 218 -10.75 6.97 -30.92
C MET A 218 -10.66 8.38 -30.33
N SER A 219 -11.61 8.73 -29.46
CA SER A 219 -11.68 10.04 -28.84
C SER A 219 -12.32 9.98 -27.45
N SER A 220 -12.10 11.04 -26.67
CA SER A 220 -12.79 11.26 -25.39
C SER A 220 -14.30 11.52 -25.57
N GLU A 221 -14.72 11.93 -26.77
CA GLU A 221 -16.10 12.29 -27.10
C GLU A 221 -16.59 11.61 -28.38
N VAL A 222 -17.91 11.58 -28.59
CA VAL A 222 -18.52 11.13 -29.86
C VAL A 222 -18.65 12.30 -30.83
N GLY A 223 -18.64 12.03 -32.14
CA GLY A 223 -18.89 13.05 -33.17
C GLY A 223 -17.71 13.99 -33.44
N VAL A 224 -16.49 13.60 -33.10
CA VAL A 224 -15.28 14.42 -33.37
C VAL A 224 -14.78 14.37 -34.81
N ALA A 225 -15.24 13.39 -35.59
CA ALA A 225 -14.96 13.30 -37.03
C ALA A 225 -16.29 13.04 -37.76
N ASP A 226 -16.41 13.65 -38.95
CA ASP A 226 -17.58 13.53 -39.81
C ASP A 226 -17.53 12.20 -40.57
N VAL A 227 -17.95 11.12 -39.90
CA VAL A 227 -17.97 9.76 -40.46
C VAL A 227 -19.42 9.34 -40.71
N PRO A 228 -19.80 8.98 -41.96
CA PRO A 228 -21.15 8.50 -42.27
C PRO A 228 -21.50 7.24 -41.47
N ASP A 229 -22.67 7.21 -40.85
CA ASP A 229 -23.09 6.07 -39.99
C ASP A 229 -23.10 4.73 -40.75
N GLU A 230 -23.40 4.75 -42.05
CA GLU A 230 -23.38 3.57 -42.94
C GLU A 230 -22.00 2.92 -43.05
N SER A 231 -20.93 3.72 -42.93
CA SER A 231 -19.55 3.24 -43.03
C SER A 231 -19.02 2.62 -41.73
N VAL A 232 -19.79 2.64 -40.64
CA VAL A 232 -19.31 2.22 -39.31
C VAL A 232 -19.59 0.74 -39.06
N LEU A 233 -18.54 -0.06 -39.03
CA LEU A 233 -18.61 -1.50 -38.76
C LEU A 233 -18.78 -1.83 -37.27
N ARG A 234 -18.07 -1.10 -36.39
CA ARG A 234 -18.07 -1.36 -34.93
C ARG A 234 -18.01 -0.05 -34.16
N LYS A 235 -18.83 0.07 -33.11
CA LYS A 235 -18.76 1.16 -32.11
C LYS A 235 -18.44 0.54 -30.74
N GLY A 236 -17.55 1.17 -29.97
CA GLY A 236 -17.12 0.65 -28.68
C GLY A 236 -16.70 1.75 -27.69
N ARG A 237 -16.51 1.33 -26.44
CA ARG A 237 -15.92 2.15 -25.36
C ARG A 237 -14.87 1.36 -24.61
N LEU A 238 -13.82 2.01 -24.14
CA LEU A 238 -12.88 1.38 -23.21
C LEU A 238 -13.55 1.21 -21.85
N LYS A 239 -13.27 0.09 -21.20
CA LYS A 239 -13.68 -0.21 -19.82
C LYS A 239 -12.51 0.09 -18.87
N PRO A 240 -12.78 0.31 -17.56
CA PRO A 240 -11.73 0.42 -16.56
C PRO A 240 -10.69 -0.71 -16.71
N GLY A 241 -9.41 -0.36 -16.76
CA GLY A 241 -8.34 -1.34 -16.92
C GLY A 241 -8.20 -1.99 -18.32
N GLY A 242 -9.11 -1.74 -19.25
CA GLY A 242 -9.03 -2.25 -20.62
C GLY A 242 -8.04 -1.45 -21.48
N MET A 243 -7.28 -2.14 -22.32
CA MET A 243 -6.42 -1.56 -23.34
C MET A 243 -7.02 -1.76 -24.72
N LEU A 244 -7.17 -0.67 -25.48
CA LEU A 244 -7.40 -0.72 -26.91
C LEU A 244 -6.04 -0.64 -27.60
N LEU A 245 -5.72 -1.62 -28.45
CA LEU A 245 -4.41 -1.68 -29.11
C LEU A 245 -4.58 -2.06 -30.59
N VAL A 246 -3.87 -1.37 -31.48
CA VAL A 246 -3.79 -1.65 -32.91
C VAL A 246 -2.34 -1.96 -33.26
N ASP A 247 -2.11 -3.10 -33.91
CA ASP A 247 -0.80 -3.47 -34.47
C ASP A 247 -0.80 -3.18 -35.97
N THR A 248 -0.20 -2.05 -36.36
CA THR A 248 -0.18 -1.61 -37.77
C THR A 248 0.66 -2.50 -38.66
N LYS A 249 1.61 -3.27 -38.09
CA LYS A 249 2.40 -4.24 -38.86
C LYS A 249 1.63 -5.52 -39.16
N ARG A 250 0.78 -5.95 -38.22
CA ARG A 250 -0.11 -7.12 -38.39
C ARG A 250 -1.49 -6.75 -38.94
N GLN A 251 -1.76 -5.45 -39.12
CA GLN A 251 -3.03 -4.89 -39.60
C GLN A 251 -4.24 -5.45 -38.85
N ARG A 252 -4.17 -5.42 -37.51
CA ARG A 252 -5.27 -5.92 -36.66
C ARG A 252 -5.43 -5.11 -35.39
N VAL A 253 -6.67 -5.05 -34.92
CA VAL A 253 -6.99 -4.69 -33.54
C VAL A 253 -6.63 -5.88 -32.66
N VAL A 254 -5.84 -5.64 -31.63
CA VAL A 254 -5.45 -6.66 -30.65
C VAL A 254 -6.49 -6.67 -29.54
N GLU A 255 -7.10 -7.82 -29.31
CA GLU A 255 -8.05 -8.00 -28.22
C GLU A 255 -7.33 -7.99 -26.86
N ASP A 256 -7.91 -7.30 -25.89
CA ASP A 256 -7.31 -7.02 -24.58
C ASP A 256 -6.96 -8.30 -23.80
N VAL A 257 -7.85 -9.30 -23.88
CA VAL A 257 -7.68 -10.60 -23.21
C VAL A 257 -6.47 -11.34 -23.77
N ASP A 258 -6.36 -11.44 -25.10
CA ASP A 258 -5.26 -12.13 -25.77
C ASP A 258 -3.92 -11.47 -25.46
N LEU A 259 -3.88 -10.13 -25.49
CA LEU A 259 -2.69 -9.36 -25.14
C LEU A 259 -2.22 -9.66 -23.71
N LYS A 260 -3.14 -9.60 -22.75
CA LYS A 260 -2.79 -9.77 -21.33
C LYS A 260 -2.40 -11.21 -21.01
N HIS A 261 -3.01 -12.19 -21.68
CA HIS A 261 -2.59 -13.58 -21.61
C HIS A 261 -1.18 -13.77 -22.20
N GLU A 262 -0.87 -13.14 -23.35
CA GLU A 262 0.48 -13.15 -23.92
C GLU A 262 1.51 -12.54 -22.95
N LEU A 263 1.19 -11.38 -22.34
CA LEU A 263 2.05 -10.71 -21.38
C LEU A 263 2.30 -11.54 -20.11
N ALA A 264 1.26 -12.20 -19.59
CA ALA A 264 1.37 -13.08 -18.43
C ALA A 264 2.27 -14.30 -18.72
N GLY A 265 2.23 -14.83 -19.93
CA GLY A 265 3.05 -15.96 -20.38
C GLY A 265 4.49 -15.62 -20.78
N LEU A 266 4.91 -14.35 -20.77
CA LEU A 266 6.27 -13.97 -21.18
C LEU A 266 7.37 -14.54 -20.27
N ARG A 267 7.05 -14.79 -19.00
CA ARG A 267 8.00 -15.15 -17.94
C ARG A 267 7.34 -16.15 -16.99
N PRO A 268 8.12 -17.05 -16.35
CA PRO A 268 7.59 -18.00 -15.35
C PRO A 268 7.33 -17.28 -14.02
N ILE A 269 6.38 -16.36 -14.01
CA ILE A 269 6.14 -15.44 -12.88
C ILE A 269 5.77 -16.19 -11.59
N ASP A 270 4.92 -17.21 -11.68
CA ASP A 270 4.54 -18.03 -10.53
C ASP A 270 5.72 -18.74 -9.88
N GLN A 271 6.67 -19.20 -10.69
CA GLN A 271 7.90 -19.80 -10.17
C GLN A 271 8.72 -18.76 -9.42
N TRP A 272 8.91 -17.56 -9.99
CA TRP A 272 9.65 -16.49 -9.32
C TRP A 272 9.02 -16.05 -8.01
N ILE A 273 7.71 -15.90 -7.98
CA ILE A 273 6.99 -15.53 -6.76
C ILE A 273 7.13 -16.64 -5.73
N SER A 274 6.95 -17.92 -6.10
CA SER A 274 7.05 -19.01 -5.14
C SER A 274 8.47 -19.22 -4.57
N GLU A 275 9.52 -18.98 -5.36
CA GLU A 275 10.92 -19.15 -4.93
C GLU A 275 11.50 -17.96 -4.17
N GLN A 276 11.13 -16.73 -4.54
CA GLN A 276 11.81 -15.50 -4.08
C GLN A 276 10.95 -14.63 -3.15
N SER A 277 9.64 -14.83 -3.12
CA SER A 277 8.77 -14.01 -2.29
C SER A 277 8.93 -14.41 -0.82
N LEU A 278 9.70 -13.64 -0.06
CA LEU A 278 9.82 -13.69 1.41
C LEU A 278 8.56 -13.19 2.12
N TYR A 279 7.40 -13.55 1.60
CA TYR A 279 6.12 -13.13 2.13
C TYR A 279 5.77 -14.05 3.29
N ASN A 280 5.71 -13.52 4.51
CA ASN A 280 5.37 -14.25 5.74
C ASN A 280 6.33 -15.40 6.11
N ASP A 281 7.64 -15.22 6.04
CA ASP A 281 8.56 -16.23 6.60
C ASP A 281 8.33 -16.42 8.10
N ASP A 282 7.97 -15.36 8.82
CA ASP A 282 7.48 -15.50 10.18
C ASP A 282 5.99 -15.91 10.20
N ARG A 283 5.76 -17.22 10.20
CA ARG A 283 4.42 -17.83 10.31
C ARG A 283 3.64 -17.40 11.57
N ARG A 284 4.29 -16.75 12.55
CA ARG A 284 3.61 -16.17 13.71
C ARG A 284 2.80 -14.93 13.33
N LEU A 285 3.25 -14.13 12.35
CA LEU A 285 2.51 -12.94 11.89
C LEU A 285 1.07 -13.27 11.46
N PRO A 286 0.83 -14.20 10.51
CA PRO A 286 -0.54 -14.58 10.17
C PRO A 286 -1.27 -15.30 11.32
N LEU A 287 -0.57 -16.05 12.18
CA LEU A 287 -1.17 -16.71 13.35
C LEU A 287 -1.82 -15.70 14.31
N PHE A 288 -1.17 -14.55 14.53
CA PHE A 288 -1.69 -13.46 15.37
C PHE A 288 -2.48 -12.41 14.57
N GLY A 289 -2.83 -12.69 13.31
CA GLY A 289 -3.68 -11.82 12.50
C GLY A 289 -3.02 -10.54 12.00
N PHE A 290 -1.69 -10.51 11.86
CA PHE A 290 -1.01 -9.40 11.17
C PHE A 290 -1.29 -9.48 9.67
N THR A 291 -1.69 -8.36 9.10
CA THR A 291 -1.89 -8.20 7.66
C THR A 291 -0.87 -7.22 7.10
N ASN A 292 -0.69 -7.22 5.78
CA ASN A 292 0.13 -6.21 5.12
C ASN A 292 -0.38 -4.80 5.37
N GLU A 293 -1.70 -4.62 5.43
CA GLU A 293 -2.31 -3.33 5.69
C GLU A 293 -1.99 -2.85 7.11
N THR A 294 -2.22 -3.69 8.11
CA THR A 294 -1.82 -3.39 9.50
C THR A 294 -0.33 -3.07 9.61
N THR A 295 0.53 -3.81 8.90
CA THR A 295 1.98 -3.61 8.97
C THR A 295 2.41 -2.32 8.28
N LEU A 296 2.00 -2.12 7.03
CA LEU A 296 2.45 -1.00 6.20
C LEU A 296 1.74 0.31 6.55
N MET A 297 0.45 0.27 6.90
CA MET A 297 -0.37 1.46 7.15
C MET A 297 -0.42 1.85 8.62
N LEU A 298 -0.25 0.92 9.58
CA LEU A 298 -0.31 1.24 11.01
C LEU A 298 1.08 1.16 11.68
N LEU A 299 1.75 0.01 11.61
CA LEU A 299 3.00 -0.22 12.35
C LEU A 299 4.18 0.60 11.81
N ILE A 300 4.42 0.60 10.49
CA ILE A 300 5.53 1.35 9.90
C ILE A 300 5.45 2.85 10.21
N PRO A 301 4.28 3.52 10.09
CA PRO A 301 4.15 4.92 10.51
C PRO A 301 4.44 5.16 11.99
N MET A 302 3.99 4.26 12.89
CA MET A 302 4.30 4.36 14.33
C MET A 302 5.80 4.32 14.60
N ILE A 303 6.51 3.40 13.94
CA ILE A 303 7.96 3.26 14.10
C ILE A 303 8.71 4.44 13.49
N SER A 304 8.29 4.88 12.29
CA SER A 304 9.04 5.89 11.52
C SER A 304 8.80 7.31 12.01
N ASN A 305 7.59 7.61 12.49
CA ASN A 305 7.17 8.97 12.85
C ASN A 305 6.99 9.17 14.35
N GLU A 306 7.13 8.11 15.16
CA GLU A 306 6.85 8.10 16.60
C GLU A 306 5.41 8.56 16.94
N LYS A 307 4.48 8.32 16.00
CA LYS A 307 3.08 8.74 16.08
C LYS A 307 2.18 7.71 15.45
N GLU A 308 0.97 7.55 15.99
CA GLU A 308 -0.06 6.71 15.36
C GLU A 308 -0.34 7.15 13.92
N ALA A 309 -0.75 6.18 13.10
CA ALA A 309 -1.10 6.43 11.72
C ALA A 309 -2.34 7.33 11.63
N LEU A 310 -2.26 8.36 10.79
CA LEU A 310 -3.39 9.25 10.51
C LEU A 310 -4.14 8.77 9.28
N GLY A 311 -5.45 8.61 9.41
CA GLY A 311 -6.38 8.32 8.32
C GLY A 311 -7.39 9.45 8.10
N SER A 312 -8.24 9.30 7.08
CA SER A 312 -9.40 10.17 6.84
C SER A 312 -10.59 9.34 6.38
N MET A 313 -11.77 9.97 6.26
CA MET A 313 -13.06 9.32 6.00
C MET A 313 -13.61 8.52 7.20
N GLY A 314 -14.87 8.10 7.09
CA GLY A 314 -15.50 7.23 8.07
C GLY A 314 -15.11 5.76 7.85
N ASN A 315 -15.25 4.93 8.89
CA ASN A 315 -15.08 3.49 8.79
C ASN A 315 -16.31 2.88 8.10
N ASP A 316 -16.14 2.41 6.85
CA ASP A 316 -17.17 1.74 6.04
C ASP A 316 -17.12 0.20 6.15
N ALA A 317 -16.20 -0.35 6.96
CA ALA A 317 -16.12 -1.77 7.21
C ALA A 317 -17.35 -2.26 8.00
N PRO A 318 -17.78 -3.52 7.78
CA PRO A 318 -18.84 -4.12 8.59
C PRO A 318 -18.42 -4.19 10.07
N LEU A 319 -19.40 -4.13 10.97
CA LEU A 319 -19.17 -4.41 12.39
C LEU A 319 -18.49 -5.78 12.57
N ALA A 320 -17.65 -5.92 13.58
CA ALA A 320 -16.87 -7.15 13.81
C ALA A 320 -17.75 -8.42 13.84
N CYS A 321 -18.96 -8.35 14.39
CA CYS A 321 -19.92 -9.47 14.42
C CYS A 321 -20.57 -9.81 13.06
N LEU A 322 -20.49 -8.91 12.08
CA LEU A 322 -20.98 -9.07 10.71
C LEU A 322 -19.86 -9.29 9.70
N SER A 323 -18.61 -9.13 10.12
CA SER A 323 -17.45 -9.32 9.26
C SER A 323 -17.33 -10.77 8.82
N SER A 324 -17.07 -10.98 7.54
CA SER A 324 -16.66 -12.29 7.00
C SER A 324 -15.16 -12.56 7.17
N TYR A 325 -14.40 -11.56 7.65
CA TYR A 325 -12.97 -11.63 7.87
C TYR A 325 -12.71 -11.65 9.37
N ASN A 326 -12.38 -12.84 9.91
CA ASN A 326 -12.14 -13.15 11.33
C ASN A 326 -11.45 -12.00 12.10
N PRO A 327 -12.20 -11.07 12.70
CA PRO A 327 -11.61 -9.90 13.34
C PRO A 327 -11.05 -10.29 14.70
N LEU A 328 -10.05 -9.55 15.18
CA LEU A 328 -9.53 -9.76 16.53
C LEU A 328 -10.57 -9.41 17.59
N LEU A 329 -10.43 -10.01 18.76
CA LEU A 329 -11.36 -9.78 19.87
C LEU A 329 -11.45 -8.30 20.27
N PHE A 330 -10.36 -7.54 20.11
CA PHE A 330 -10.31 -6.09 20.33
C PHE A 330 -11.38 -5.32 19.56
N GLU A 331 -11.69 -5.72 18.32
CA GLU A 331 -12.63 -5.00 17.46
C GLU A 331 -14.09 -5.03 17.95
N TYR A 332 -14.41 -5.97 18.84
CA TYR A 332 -15.72 -6.06 19.48
C TYR A 332 -15.89 -5.04 20.61
N PHE A 333 -14.80 -4.45 21.10
CA PHE A 333 -14.81 -3.41 22.12
C PHE A 333 -14.74 -2.04 21.45
N LYS A 334 -15.56 -1.11 21.92
CA LYS A 334 -15.55 0.27 21.43
C LYS A 334 -15.20 1.21 22.57
N GLN A 335 -14.28 2.13 22.29
CA GLN A 335 -13.84 3.11 23.27
C GLN A 335 -15.01 4.01 23.62
N LEU A 336 -15.33 4.08 24.91
CA LEU A 336 -16.27 5.06 25.40
C LEU A 336 -15.60 6.42 25.43
N PHE A 337 -16.36 7.46 25.16
CA PHE A 337 -15.89 8.82 25.24
C PHE A 337 -16.94 9.71 25.91
N ALA A 338 -16.45 10.75 26.57
CA ALA A 338 -17.29 11.67 27.29
C ALA A 338 -18.01 12.62 26.32
N GLN A 339 -19.31 12.79 26.51
CA GLN A 339 -20.13 13.77 25.81
C GLN A 339 -21.06 14.43 26.82
N VAL A 340 -21.12 15.77 26.82
CA VAL A 340 -22.01 16.61 27.65
C VAL A 340 -21.73 16.54 29.15
N THR A 341 -21.70 15.37 29.77
CA THR A 341 -21.58 15.17 31.22
C THR A 341 -20.23 15.60 31.78
N ASN A 342 -19.17 15.45 30.99
CA ASN A 342 -17.81 15.82 31.34
C ASN A 342 -16.99 16.09 30.06
N PRO A 343 -16.05 17.05 30.08
CA PRO A 343 -15.23 17.36 28.93
C PRO A 343 -14.09 16.33 28.75
N PRO A 344 -13.64 16.05 27.51
CA PRO A 344 -12.36 15.39 27.27
C PRO A 344 -11.19 16.34 27.62
N ILE A 345 -10.03 15.77 27.91
CA ILE A 345 -8.78 16.50 28.20
C ILE A 345 -7.91 16.50 26.94
N ASP A 346 -7.19 17.59 26.68
CA ASP A 346 -6.22 17.67 25.58
C ASP A 346 -4.88 17.01 26.00
N PRO A 347 -4.52 15.84 25.44
CA PRO A 347 -3.34 15.09 25.89
C PRO A 347 -2.01 15.78 25.52
N PHE A 348 -2.01 16.78 24.64
CA PHE A 348 -0.81 17.51 24.25
C PHE A 348 -0.64 18.79 25.05
N ARG A 349 -1.70 19.61 25.10
CA ARG A 349 -1.67 20.92 25.79
C ARG A 349 -1.72 20.79 27.30
N GLU A 350 -2.37 19.75 27.81
CA GLU A 350 -2.56 19.50 29.24
C GLU A 350 -1.80 18.26 29.72
N SER A 351 -0.73 17.87 29.02
CA SER A 351 0.08 16.69 29.34
C SER A 351 0.59 16.64 30.79
N VAL A 352 0.78 17.79 31.44
CA VAL A 352 1.24 17.90 32.84
C VAL A 352 0.26 17.26 33.84
N VAL A 353 -1.05 17.17 33.52
CA VAL A 353 -2.05 16.57 34.41
C VAL A 353 -2.27 15.08 34.16
N MET A 354 -1.59 14.50 33.17
CA MET A 354 -1.71 13.10 32.77
C MET A 354 -0.44 12.33 33.11
N THR A 355 -0.57 11.08 33.53
CA THR A 355 0.57 10.19 33.73
C THR A 355 0.18 8.75 33.40
N LEU A 356 1.16 8.01 32.88
CA LEU A 356 1.08 6.56 32.69
C LEU A 356 1.90 5.82 33.75
N GLU A 357 2.54 6.53 34.68
CA GLU A 357 3.27 5.90 35.76
C GLU A 357 2.29 5.21 36.72
N CYS A 358 2.54 3.94 37.02
CA CYS A 358 1.69 3.16 37.91
C CYS A 358 2.49 2.22 38.81
N PRO A 359 2.09 2.07 40.09
CA PRO A 359 2.60 1.03 40.95
C PRO A 359 1.90 -0.31 40.61
N ILE A 360 2.68 -1.37 40.42
CA ILE A 360 2.19 -2.71 40.13
C ILE A 360 2.63 -3.72 41.20
N GLY A 361 1.93 -4.85 41.27
CA GLY A 361 2.20 -5.90 42.26
C GLY A 361 1.31 -5.80 43.51
N PRO A 362 1.58 -6.64 44.52
CA PRO A 362 0.72 -6.84 45.69
C PRO A 362 0.52 -5.58 46.52
N GLU A 363 -0.70 -5.37 46.98
CA GLU A 363 -1.09 -4.27 47.86
C GLU A 363 -1.16 -4.71 49.32
N ALA A 364 -0.78 -3.81 50.22
CA ALA A 364 -0.92 -4.02 51.66
C ALA A 364 -2.26 -3.45 52.18
N ASN A 365 -2.61 -3.80 53.42
CA ASN A 365 -3.82 -3.31 54.07
C ASN A 365 -3.91 -1.77 54.02
N ILE A 366 -5.02 -1.25 53.48
CA ILE A 366 -5.26 0.19 53.35
C ILE A 366 -5.78 0.82 54.65
N LEU A 367 -6.33 0.02 55.58
CA LEU A 367 -6.91 0.52 56.83
C LEU A 367 -5.85 0.96 57.85
N GLU A 368 -4.62 0.46 57.69
CA GLU A 368 -3.50 0.76 58.58
C GLU A 368 -2.33 1.35 57.78
N PRO A 369 -2.06 2.66 57.92
CA PRO A 369 -0.90 3.28 57.28
C PRO A 369 0.39 2.57 57.69
N SER A 370 1.14 2.02 56.73
CA SER A 370 2.38 1.29 57.01
C SER A 370 3.35 1.30 55.83
N ALA A 371 4.66 1.17 56.13
CA ALA A 371 5.70 1.07 55.12
C ALA A 371 5.54 -0.12 54.16
N LYS A 372 4.71 -1.11 54.51
CA LYS A 372 4.39 -2.26 53.64
C LYS A 372 3.67 -1.80 52.36
N GLN A 373 2.91 -0.71 52.40
CA GLN A 373 2.17 -0.17 51.25
C GLN A 373 3.12 0.33 50.14
N CYS A 374 4.37 0.67 50.47
CA CYS A 374 5.37 1.10 49.50
C CYS A 374 6.11 -0.06 48.81
N ARG A 375 5.82 -1.33 49.16
CA ARG A 375 6.49 -2.51 48.57
C ARG A 375 5.83 -2.94 47.26
N ARG A 376 5.76 -2.00 46.31
CA ARG A 376 5.25 -2.19 44.95
C ARG A 376 6.32 -1.83 43.93
N LEU A 377 6.22 -2.37 42.72
CA LEU A 377 7.11 -1.99 41.63
C LEU A 377 6.54 -0.78 40.91
N TRP A 378 7.31 0.30 40.83
CA TRP A 378 6.88 1.52 40.13
C TRP A 378 7.30 1.45 38.66
N LEU A 379 6.31 1.41 37.75
CA LEU A 379 6.56 1.49 36.33
C LEU A 379 6.40 2.92 35.85
N ARG A 380 7.33 3.37 34.98
CA ARG A 380 7.19 4.64 34.28
C ARG A 380 6.18 4.58 33.13
N HIS A 381 6.01 3.39 32.57
CA HIS A 381 5.11 3.12 31.47
C HIS A 381 4.59 1.68 31.58
N PRO A 382 3.31 1.40 31.30
CA PRO A 382 2.77 0.05 31.33
C PRO A 382 3.14 -0.79 30.10
N ILE A 383 3.84 -0.20 29.13
CA ILE A 383 4.34 -0.92 27.94
C ILE A 383 5.79 -1.26 28.21
N LEU A 384 6.11 -2.54 28.20
CA LEU A 384 7.41 -3.07 28.58
C LEU A 384 8.19 -3.52 27.36
N SER A 385 9.49 -3.18 27.34
CA SER A 385 10.40 -3.74 26.36
C SER A 385 10.62 -5.24 26.62
N LEU A 386 11.15 -5.95 25.61
CA LEU A 386 11.58 -7.34 25.77
C LEU A 386 12.57 -7.51 26.95
N HIS A 387 13.44 -6.51 27.14
CA HIS A 387 14.42 -6.53 28.23
C HIS A 387 13.74 -6.39 29.60
N ASP A 388 12.83 -5.42 29.74
CA ASP A 388 12.10 -5.21 30.99
C ASP A 388 11.26 -6.44 31.36
N MET A 389 10.62 -7.07 30.36
CA MET A 389 9.84 -8.28 30.58
C MET A 389 10.72 -9.45 31.06
N GLU A 390 11.93 -9.61 30.53
CA GLU A 390 12.85 -10.66 30.97
C GLU A 390 13.34 -10.43 32.41
N VAL A 391 13.56 -9.17 32.80
CA VAL A 391 13.87 -8.80 34.19
C VAL A 391 12.69 -9.14 35.12
N LEU A 392 11.46 -8.88 34.67
CA LEU A 392 10.27 -9.25 35.46
C LEU A 392 10.06 -10.76 35.51
N ARG A 393 10.30 -11.48 34.42
CA ARG A 393 10.20 -12.96 34.36
C ARG A 393 11.15 -13.60 35.37
N SER A 394 12.38 -13.12 35.44
CA SER A 394 13.42 -13.61 36.35
C SER A 394 13.43 -12.93 37.73
N MET A 395 12.41 -12.13 38.04
CA MET A 395 12.33 -11.32 39.27
C MET A 395 12.44 -12.20 40.53
N ASN A 396 13.46 -11.91 41.34
CA ASN A 396 13.62 -12.42 42.70
C ASN A 396 14.19 -11.33 43.60
N TYR A 397 13.46 -10.22 43.73
CA TYR A 397 13.91 -9.06 44.50
C TYR A 397 12.97 -8.79 45.66
N ARG A 398 13.53 -8.64 46.87
CA ARG A 398 12.77 -8.43 48.11
C ARG A 398 11.58 -9.40 48.20
N GLY A 399 11.79 -10.68 47.92
CA GLY A 399 10.77 -11.74 47.98
C GLY A 399 9.65 -11.64 46.94
N MET A 400 9.67 -10.65 46.03
CA MET A 400 8.77 -10.60 44.89
C MET A 400 9.26 -11.58 43.84
N ARG A 401 8.35 -12.43 43.37
CA ARG A 401 8.62 -13.44 42.35
C ARG A 401 7.52 -13.45 41.31
N THR A 402 7.87 -13.84 40.10
CA THR A 402 6.95 -13.95 38.97
C THR A 402 6.71 -15.41 38.63
N LYS A 403 5.44 -15.77 38.42
CA LYS A 403 5.04 -17.05 37.86
C LYS A 403 4.61 -16.86 36.42
N GLU A 404 5.28 -17.52 35.50
CA GLU A 404 4.85 -17.60 34.11
C GLU A 404 3.79 -18.69 33.94
N LEU A 405 2.69 -18.33 33.29
CA LEU A 405 1.60 -19.19 32.87
C LEU A 405 1.48 -19.12 31.34
N ASP A 406 1.46 -20.30 30.72
CA ASP A 406 1.38 -20.44 29.27
C ASP A 406 -0.06 -20.32 28.81
N MET A 407 -0.41 -19.30 28.04
CA MET A 407 -1.79 -19.10 27.57
C MET A 407 -2.06 -19.79 26.22
N CYS A 408 -1.27 -20.79 25.84
CA CYS A 408 -1.56 -21.64 24.69
C CYS A 408 -2.29 -22.95 25.08
N TYR A 409 -3.00 -23.54 24.13
CA TYR A 409 -3.62 -24.87 24.26
C TYR A 409 -3.32 -25.74 23.03
N PRO A 410 -3.25 -27.08 23.17
CA PRO A 410 -2.94 -27.97 22.05
C PRO A 410 -3.94 -27.82 20.90
N GLN A 411 -3.46 -27.95 19.67
CA GLN A 411 -4.33 -28.01 18.49
C GLN A 411 -5.29 -29.20 18.62
N THR A 412 -6.59 -28.91 18.61
CA THR A 412 -7.64 -29.91 18.78
C THR A 412 -8.89 -29.53 17.98
N LYS A 413 -9.75 -30.52 17.73
CA LYS A 413 -11.08 -30.31 17.14
C LYS A 413 -12.16 -30.04 18.20
N ASP A 414 -11.80 -30.14 19.48
CA ASP A 414 -12.72 -29.85 20.58
C ASP A 414 -13.01 -28.35 20.66
N LEU A 415 -14.29 -27.99 20.52
CA LEU A 415 -14.76 -26.61 20.56
C LEU A 415 -14.66 -26.00 21.98
N ASN A 416 -14.60 -26.83 23.01
CA ASN A 416 -14.52 -26.38 24.40
C ASN A 416 -13.07 -26.16 24.89
N ALA A 417 -12.07 -26.41 24.03
CA ALA A 417 -10.66 -26.34 24.43
C ALA A 417 -10.22 -24.95 24.89
N LEU A 418 -10.76 -23.90 24.26
CA LEU A 418 -10.51 -22.50 24.64
C LEU A 418 -11.06 -22.21 26.05
N GLU A 419 -12.32 -22.57 26.31
CA GLU A 419 -12.97 -22.38 27.61
C GLU A 419 -12.24 -23.19 28.70
N ALA A 420 -11.88 -24.44 28.40
CA ALA A 420 -11.11 -25.28 29.30
C ALA A 420 -9.75 -24.66 29.64
N ARG A 421 -9.02 -24.10 28.66
CA ARG A 421 -7.74 -23.43 28.94
C ARG A 421 -7.92 -22.15 29.75
N LEU A 422 -8.95 -21.35 29.49
CA LEU A 422 -9.27 -20.16 30.28
C LEU A 422 -9.53 -20.53 31.75
N ASN A 423 -10.34 -21.57 32.00
CA ASN A 423 -10.61 -22.06 33.35
C ASN A 423 -9.34 -22.57 34.04
N GLN A 424 -8.48 -23.30 33.32
CA GLN A 424 -7.19 -23.74 33.85
C GLN A 424 -6.26 -22.57 34.19
N LEU A 425 -6.18 -21.53 33.34
CA LEU A 425 -5.38 -20.33 33.62
C LEU A 425 -5.84 -19.64 34.92
N CYS A 426 -7.15 -19.56 35.15
CA CYS A 426 -7.72 -19.01 36.38
C CYS A 426 -7.30 -19.82 37.62
N GLU A 427 -7.39 -21.15 37.57
CA GLU A 427 -6.99 -22.05 38.66
C GLU A 427 -5.46 -22.03 38.90
N GLU A 428 -4.66 -22.00 37.83
CA GLU A 428 -3.21 -21.90 37.89
C GLU A 428 -2.77 -20.57 38.54
N ALA A 429 -3.44 -19.47 38.19
CA ALA A 429 -3.20 -18.16 38.80
C ALA A 429 -3.56 -18.16 40.29
N GLU A 430 -4.72 -18.69 40.68
CA GLU A 430 -5.10 -18.83 42.09
C GLU A 430 -4.06 -19.67 42.86
N LYS A 431 -3.65 -20.81 42.30
CA LYS A 431 -2.64 -21.68 42.91
C LYS A 431 -1.30 -20.96 43.09
N ALA A 432 -0.85 -20.21 42.08
CA ALA A 432 0.40 -19.46 42.13
C ALA A 432 0.39 -18.41 43.25
N ILE A 433 -0.74 -17.75 43.46
CA ILE A 433 -0.89 -16.69 44.48
C ILE A 433 -1.03 -17.33 45.88
N VAL A 434 -2.00 -18.23 46.06
CA VAL A 434 -2.39 -18.72 47.39
C VAL A 434 -1.42 -19.76 47.95
N ARG A 435 -0.97 -20.72 47.12
CA ARG A 435 -0.15 -21.85 47.59
C ARG A 435 1.34 -21.58 47.44
N GLU A 436 1.73 -20.91 46.36
CA GLU A 436 3.14 -20.74 46.01
C GLU A 436 3.67 -19.33 46.36
N ASN A 437 2.80 -18.39 46.75
CA ASN A 437 3.12 -17.02 47.17
C ASN A 437 3.96 -16.26 46.13
N TYR A 438 3.50 -16.25 44.88
CA TYR A 438 4.04 -15.41 43.81
C TYR A 438 3.40 -14.01 43.84
N SER A 439 4.23 -12.99 43.61
CA SER A 439 3.80 -11.59 43.61
C SER A 439 3.32 -11.12 42.23
N PHE A 440 3.76 -11.78 41.15
CA PHE A 440 3.35 -11.49 39.79
C PHE A 440 2.94 -12.77 39.07
N VAL A 441 1.91 -12.66 38.24
CA VAL A 441 1.49 -13.69 37.30
C VAL A 441 1.70 -13.13 35.89
N LEU A 442 2.51 -13.80 35.09
CA LEU A 442 2.79 -13.46 33.70
C LEU A 442 2.04 -14.43 32.79
N LEU A 443 1.10 -13.92 31.99
CA LEU A 443 0.47 -14.69 30.92
C LEU A 443 1.29 -14.53 29.64
N SER A 444 1.74 -15.64 29.04
CA SER A 444 2.58 -15.63 27.83
C SER A 444 2.05 -16.57 26.75
N ASP A 445 2.00 -16.09 25.50
CA ASP A 445 1.67 -16.92 24.32
C ASP A 445 2.91 -17.33 23.50
N ARG A 446 4.12 -17.24 24.07
CA ARG A 446 5.37 -17.55 23.34
C ARG A 446 5.46 -18.96 22.76
N LYS A 447 4.67 -19.92 23.27
CA LYS A 447 4.63 -21.30 22.76
C LYS A 447 3.67 -21.48 21.58
N ALA A 448 3.00 -20.43 21.13
CA ALA A 448 2.13 -20.47 19.97
C ALA A 448 2.89 -20.96 18.73
N GLY A 449 2.32 -21.91 18.01
CA GLY A 449 2.98 -22.57 16.89
C GLY A 449 2.12 -23.63 16.22
N GLN A 450 2.76 -24.59 15.56
CA GLN A 450 2.06 -25.64 14.81
C GLN A 450 1.16 -26.51 15.70
N ASP A 451 1.63 -26.84 16.90
CA ASP A 451 0.95 -27.77 17.82
C ASP A 451 0.12 -27.04 18.89
N PHE A 452 0.27 -25.73 19.03
CA PHE A 452 -0.29 -24.94 20.12
C PHE A 452 -0.94 -23.66 19.62
N ILE A 453 -2.23 -23.50 19.93
CA ILE A 453 -3.04 -22.34 19.57
C ILE A 453 -3.00 -21.32 20.72
N PRO A 454 -2.70 -20.03 20.46
CA PRO A 454 -2.76 -19.00 21.50
C PRO A 454 -4.22 -18.68 21.88
N VAL A 455 -4.49 -18.56 23.18
CA VAL A 455 -5.72 -17.92 23.67
C VAL A 455 -5.66 -16.42 23.33
N PRO A 456 -6.75 -15.80 22.83
CA PRO A 456 -6.80 -14.35 22.64
C PRO A 456 -6.42 -13.62 23.94
N SER A 457 -5.41 -12.77 23.86
CA SER A 457 -4.75 -12.10 24.97
C SER A 457 -5.73 -11.33 25.86
N LEU A 458 -6.69 -10.64 25.23
CA LEU A 458 -7.76 -9.93 25.94
C LEU A 458 -8.69 -10.87 26.72
N ALA A 459 -9.03 -12.03 26.15
CA ALA A 459 -9.85 -13.02 26.85
C ALA A 459 -9.10 -13.63 28.03
N ALA A 460 -7.81 -13.95 27.85
CA ALA A 460 -6.97 -14.49 28.92
C ALA A 460 -6.85 -13.52 30.10
N ILE A 461 -6.51 -12.26 29.84
CA ILE A 461 -6.41 -11.23 30.88
C ILE A 461 -7.75 -10.98 31.54
N GLY A 462 -8.82 -10.80 30.76
CA GLY A 462 -10.15 -10.52 31.30
C GLY A 462 -10.66 -11.65 32.19
N ALA A 463 -10.51 -12.91 31.78
CA ALA A 463 -10.93 -14.08 32.55
C ALA A 463 -10.16 -14.19 33.88
N VAL A 464 -8.83 -14.14 33.84
CA VAL A 464 -7.98 -14.25 35.04
C VAL A 464 -8.24 -13.06 35.96
N HIS A 465 -8.35 -11.84 35.43
CA HIS A 465 -8.63 -10.66 36.23
C HIS A 465 -9.97 -10.77 36.98
N GLN A 466 -11.06 -11.06 36.28
CA GLN A 466 -12.39 -11.17 36.89
C GLN A 466 -12.45 -12.32 37.89
N TYR A 467 -11.87 -13.48 37.56
CA TYR A 467 -11.79 -14.61 38.49
C TYR A 467 -11.06 -14.25 39.79
N LEU A 468 -9.92 -13.58 39.69
CA LEU A 468 -9.17 -13.12 40.87
C LEU A 468 -9.91 -12.03 41.66
N VAL A 469 -10.72 -11.19 40.99
CA VAL A 469 -11.59 -10.22 41.66
C VAL A 469 -12.69 -10.93 42.45
N GLU A 470 -13.39 -11.89 41.84
CA GLU A 470 -14.43 -12.69 42.49
C GLU A 470 -13.89 -13.44 43.73
N LYS A 471 -12.66 -13.97 43.63
CA LYS A 471 -11.95 -14.65 44.73
C LYS A 471 -11.30 -13.70 45.74
N LYS A 472 -11.33 -12.38 45.50
CA LYS A 472 -10.66 -11.35 46.33
C LYS A 472 -9.13 -11.51 46.42
N LEU A 473 -8.53 -12.03 45.36
CA LEU A 473 -7.10 -12.28 45.21
C LEU A 473 -6.38 -11.26 44.31
N ARG A 474 -7.11 -10.47 43.49
CA ARG A 474 -6.50 -9.59 42.48
C ARG A 474 -5.49 -8.59 43.03
N LEU A 475 -5.72 -8.05 44.23
CA LEU A 475 -4.81 -7.09 44.89
C LEU A 475 -3.60 -7.78 45.55
N GLN A 476 -3.53 -9.12 45.57
CA GLN A 476 -2.41 -9.87 46.13
C GLN A 476 -1.34 -10.20 45.09
N CYS A 477 -1.53 -9.80 43.83
CA CYS A 477 -0.58 -10.01 42.75
C CYS A 477 -0.61 -8.88 41.72
N GLY A 478 0.47 -8.76 40.95
CA GLY A 478 0.46 -8.04 39.67
C GLY A 478 0.17 -8.99 38.51
N LEU A 479 -0.57 -8.54 37.51
CA LEU A 479 -0.91 -9.30 36.31
C LEU A 479 -0.19 -8.72 35.08
N LEU A 480 0.73 -9.49 34.51
CA LEU A 480 1.56 -9.10 33.38
C LEU A 480 1.12 -9.87 32.13
N LEU A 481 1.21 -9.23 30.98
CA LEU A 481 0.93 -9.85 29.68
C LEU A 481 2.18 -9.79 28.79
N GLU A 482 2.58 -10.93 28.24
CA GLU A 482 3.51 -11.02 27.12
C GLU A 482 2.78 -11.67 25.94
N SER A 483 2.49 -10.90 24.90
CA SER A 483 1.70 -11.40 23.77
C SER A 483 2.14 -10.82 22.45
N ALA A 484 2.01 -11.62 21.38
CA ALA A 484 2.22 -11.16 20.02
C ALA A 484 0.97 -10.48 19.42
N GLU A 485 -0.20 -10.61 20.04
CA GLU A 485 -1.46 -10.14 19.49
C GLU A 485 -1.65 -8.60 19.57
N PRO A 486 -1.36 -7.92 20.71
CA PRO A 486 -1.50 -6.48 20.82
C PRO A 486 -0.47 -5.73 19.98
N ARG A 487 -0.93 -4.78 19.17
CA ARG A 487 -0.06 -4.00 18.24
C ARG A 487 -0.52 -2.58 17.98
N GLU A 488 -1.75 -2.24 18.36
CA GLU A 488 -2.33 -0.92 18.18
C GLU A 488 -2.61 -0.29 19.55
N VAL A 489 -2.70 1.04 19.59
CA VAL A 489 -3.04 1.80 20.80
C VAL A 489 -4.33 1.27 21.43
N HIS A 490 -5.35 0.97 20.61
CA HIS A 490 -6.61 0.42 21.09
C HIS A 490 -6.42 -0.95 21.77
N HIS A 491 -5.59 -1.83 21.23
CA HIS A 491 -5.34 -3.16 21.81
C HIS A 491 -4.73 -3.01 23.20
N LEU A 492 -3.72 -2.14 23.32
CA LEU A 492 -3.03 -1.83 24.58
C LEU A 492 -3.99 -1.21 25.61
N CYS A 493 -4.79 -0.22 25.21
CA CYS A 493 -5.80 0.37 26.09
C CYS A 493 -6.81 -0.66 26.60
N THR A 494 -7.20 -1.61 25.74
CA THR A 494 -8.20 -2.62 26.10
C THR A 494 -7.62 -3.64 27.07
N VAL A 495 -6.44 -4.22 26.80
CA VAL A 495 -5.84 -5.18 27.76
C VAL A 495 -5.54 -4.54 29.13
N LEU A 496 -5.10 -3.27 29.16
CA LEU A 496 -4.89 -2.53 30.41
C LEU A 496 -6.22 -2.27 31.12
N GLY A 497 -7.25 -1.82 30.39
CA GLY A 497 -8.58 -1.56 30.93
C GLY A 497 -9.29 -2.81 31.46
N PHE A 498 -8.96 -4.00 30.94
CA PHE A 498 -9.48 -5.29 31.38
C PHE A 498 -8.63 -5.99 32.45
N GLY A 499 -7.58 -5.34 32.94
CA GLY A 499 -6.91 -5.71 34.20
C GLY A 499 -5.44 -6.08 34.10
N ALA A 500 -4.79 -5.94 32.94
CA ALA A 500 -3.33 -6.05 32.85
C ALA A 500 -2.67 -4.84 33.54
N ASP A 501 -1.66 -5.10 34.38
CA ASP A 501 -0.85 -4.05 35.01
C ASP A 501 0.25 -3.55 34.07
N ALA A 502 0.79 -4.44 33.23
CA ALA A 502 1.76 -4.10 32.20
C ALA A 502 1.76 -5.12 31.06
N VAL A 503 2.18 -4.70 29.87
CA VAL A 503 2.11 -5.47 28.62
C VAL A 503 3.41 -5.36 27.82
N CYS A 504 3.89 -6.50 27.33
CA CYS A 504 4.99 -6.59 26.38
C CYS A 504 4.46 -7.12 25.03
N PRO A 505 4.25 -6.24 24.03
CA PRO A 505 3.85 -6.62 22.68
C PRO A 505 5.05 -7.16 21.88
N TYR A 506 5.50 -8.40 22.14
CA TYR A 506 6.84 -8.86 21.74
C TYR A 506 7.06 -9.05 20.23
N LEU A 507 5.99 -9.04 19.42
CA LEU A 507 6.07 -9.20 17.96
C LEU A 507 6.03 -7.85 17.21
N VAL A 508 5.87 -6.75 17.95
CA VAL A 508 6.00 -5.37 17.47
C VAL A 508 7.38 -4.85 17.84
#